data_AF-A0A252A1P7-F1
#
_entry.id   AF-A0A252A1P7-F1
#
_cell.length_a   1.000
_cell.length_b   1.000
_cell.length_c   1.000
_cell.angle_alpha   90.00
_cell.angle_beta   90.00
_cell.angle_gamma   90.00
#
_symmetry.space_group_name_H-M   'P 1'
#
loop_
_entity.id
_entity.type
_entity.pdbx_description
1 polymer ?
#
loop_
_entity_poly.entity_id
_entity_poly.type
_entity_poly.pdbx_seq_one_letter_code
_entity_poly.pdbx_strand_id
1 'polypeptide(L)'
;MLVCSGGRYESQANAQIRESIMDGWAECFGEENVTAVHISGAAASIVHLKPTIVFAIGSYLPESTYFGEVCREAKKIGAITVFWATEDPYEQDANYRIADDFDVIFSCDRWGHNFYLRDHVYHLPLAASRKLHYAPLTGEAERSIDVLFCGVAFTSRKDIVRTLMPTLRQLNVRIIGPGWGEFGIGFSDARIEKNQLVELYQRSKIVLNLGRSLHFENKRFMIAPSTPGPRTFEAAAAGAFQIFHEDTYELRRYYHAKEIPSFSNKRDFDGLVQHYLHNAQKRADATRCAQERTLAEHTYGHRVRTVVNILQQEGFMAA
;
A
#
# COMPACT_ATOMS: atom_id res chain seq x y z
N MET A 1 18.45 14.00 -3.14
CA MET A 1 17.03 13.98 -3.55
C MET A 1 16.15 14.46 -2.42
N LEU A 2 15.05 15.12 -2.73
CA LEU A 2 14.04 15.53 -1.76
C LEU A 2 12.74 14.73 -1.94
N VAL A 3 12.25 14.10 -0.88
CA VAL A 3 10.93 13.45 -0.84
C VAL A 3 9.98 14.34 -0.04
N CYS A 4 8.81 14.66 -0.58
CA CYS A 4 7.83 15.47 0.13
C CYS A 4 6.43 14.82 0.11
N SER A 5 5.74 14.93 1.24
CA SER A 5 4.33 14.52 1.35
C SER A 5 3.64 15.35 2.42
N GLY A 6 2.34 15.18 2.50
CA GLY A 6 1.54 15.65 3.62
C GLY A 6 0.63 16.80 3.26
N GLY A 7 -0.26 17.09 4.20
CA GLY A 7 -1.33 18.05 4.10
C GLY A 7 -1.76 18.44 5.51
N ARG A 8 -2.56 19.49 5.66
CA ARG A 8 -2.95 20.03 6.98
C ARG A 8 -3.67 19.01 7.87
N TYR A 9 -4.16 17.90 7.28
CA TYR A 9 -4.84 16.78 7.92
C TYR A 9 -4.27 15.41 7.49
N GLU A 10 -2.95 15.29 7.31
CA GLU A 10 -2.32 14.01 6.92
C GLU A 10 -2.73 12.87 7.88
N SER A 11 -3.26 11.78 7.32
CA SER A 11 -3.60 10.60 8.11
C SER A 11 -2.33 9.88 8.58
N GLN A 12 -2.38 9.22 9.75
CA GLN A 12 -1.26 8.38 10.21
C GLN A 12 -0.86 7.31 9.19
N ALA A 13 -1.81 6.79 8.41
CA ALA A 13 -1.53 5.81 7.36
C ALA A 13 -0.65 6.39 6.24
N ASN A 14 -0.88 7.65 5.85
CA ASN A 14 -0.10 8.32 4.81
C ASN A 14 1.32 8.63 5.30
N ALA A 15 1.47 9.04 6.56
CA ALA A 15 2.77 9.23 7.17
C ALA A 15 3.61 7.94 7.21
N GLN A 16 2.98 6.79 7.49
CA GLN A 16 3.63 5.48 7.49
C GLN A 16 4.04 5.01 6.08
N ILE A 17 3.23 5.29 5.07
CA ILE A 17 3.57 5.03 3.67
C ILE A 17 4.78 5.88 3.26
N ARG A 18 4.80 7.17 3.62
CA ARG A 18 5.97 8.04 3.38
C ARG A 18 7.23 7.45 3.98
N GLU A 19 7.21 7.08 5.26
CA GLU A 19 8.37 6.49 5.94
C GLU A 19 8.86 5.23 5.22
N SER A 20 7.93 4.37 4.79
CA SER A 20 8.28 3.13 4.08
C SER A 20 8.85 3.38 2.68
N ILE A 21 8.37 4.42 1.98
CA ILE A 21 8.93 4.86 0.69
C ILE A 21 10.32 5.46 0.89
N MET A 22 10.52 6.25 1.95
CA MET A 22 11.83 6.81 2.30
C MET A 22 12.86 5.71 2.53
N ASP A 23 12.51 4.63 3.23
CA ASP A 23 13.41 3.48 3.39
C ASP A 23 13.85 2.90 2.05
N GLY A 24 12.93 2.82 1.07
CA GLY A 24 13.25 2.34 -0.26
C GLY A 24 14.23 3.25 -1.01
N TRP A 25 14.12 4.56 -0.82
CA TRP A 25 15.05 5.53 -1.37
C TRP A 25 16.41 5.47 -0.68
N ALA A 26 16.43 5.40 0.65
CA ALA A 26 17.65 5.25 1.44
C ALA A 26 18.40 3.94 1.10
N GLU A 27 17.68 2.83 0.86
CA GLU A 27 18.26 1.57 0.38
C GLU A 27 19.02 1.75 -0.94
N CYS A 28 18.50 2.58 -1.86
CA CYS A 28 19.08 2.73 -3.20
C CYS A 28 20.17 3.81 -3.29
N PHE A 29 20.08 4.86 -2.46
CA PHE A 29 20.92 6.06 -2.59
C PHE A 29 21.72 6.42 -1.33
N GLY A 30 21.52 5.74 -0.20
CA GLY A 30 22.10 6.13 1.09
C GLY A 30 21.22 7.15 1.84
N GLU A 31 21.17 7.04 3.17
CA GLU A 31 20.34 7.91 4.03
C GLU A 31 20.74 9.39 3.91
N GLU A 32 22.02 9.67 3.69
CA GLU A 32 22.59 11.01 3.53
C GLU A 32 22.16 11.72 2.23
N ASN A 33 21.71 10.97 1.23
CA ASN A 33 21.31 11.50 -0.08
C ASN A 33 19.79 11.70 -0.22
N VAL A 34 19.03 11.38 0.83
CA VAL A 34 17.57 11.42 0.85
C VAL A 34 17.09 12.30 1.99
N THR A 35 16.46 13.41 1.66
CA THR A 35 15.84 14.29 2.67
C THR A 35 14.34 14.22 2.53
N ALA A 36 13.64 13.95 3.63
CA ALA A 36 12.19 14.01 3.67
C ALA A 36 11.69 15.23 4.42
N VAL A 37 10.68 15.88 3.85
CA VAL A 37 10.11 17.11 4.40
C VAL A 37 8.60 17.09 4.27
N HIS A 38 7.93 17.74 5.22
CA HIS A 38 6.52 18.03 5.07
C HIS A 38 6.31 19.03 3.93
N ILE A 39 5.20 18.92 3.20
CA ILE A 39 4.94 19.76 2.02
C ILE A 39 5.10 21.27 2.30
N SER A 40 4.68 21.73 3.49
CA SER A 40 4.74 23.13 3.88
C SER A 40 6.16 23.69 4.00
N GLY A 41 7.16 22.82 4.19
CA GLY A 41 8.58 23.19 4.23
C GLY A 41 9.34 22.81 2.96
N ALA A 42 8.68 22.16 1.99
CA ALA A 42 9.34 21.60 0.82
C ALA A 42 9.94 22.68 -0.08
N ALA A 43 9.21 23.76 -0.33
CA ALA A 43 9.69 24.87 -1.16
C ALA A 43 10.98 25.51 -0.63
N ALA A 44 11.01 25.85 0.67
CA ALA A 44 12.21 26.39 1.33
C ALA A 44 13.38 25.39 1.29
N SER A 45 13.08 24.10 1.48
CA SER A 45 14.09 23.04 1.42
C SER A 45 14.67 22.87 0.02
N ILE A 46 13.87 23.02 -1.04
CA ILE A 46 14.36 22.98 -2.43
C ILE A 46 15.37 24.11 -2.68
N VAL A 47 15.04 25.33 -2.25
CA VAL A 47 15.91 26.50 -2.41
C VAL A 47 17.26 26.29 -1.72
N HIS A 48 17.25 25.68 -0.52
CA HIS A 48 18.45 25.46 0.27
C HIS A 48 19.27 24.26 -0.22
N LEU A 49 18.63 23.10 -0.40
CA LEU A 49 19.29 21.82 -0.66
C LEU A 49 19.62 21.59 -2.14
N LYS A 50 18.94 22.31 -3.04
CA LYS A 50 19.08 22.18 -4.51
C LYS A 50 19.06 20.72 -4.99
N PRO A 51 18.00 19.95 -4.68
CA PRO A 51 17.94 18.54 -5.04
C PRO A 51 17.88 18.34 -6.55
N THR A 52 18.44 17.25 -7.06
CA THR A 52 18.30 16.82 -8.47
C THR A 52 16.90 16.27 -8.78
N ILE A 53 16.22 15.68 -7.80
CA ILE A 53 14.88 15.12 -7.92
C ILE A 53 14.04 15.61 -6.74
N VAL A 54 12.85 16.10 -7.05
CA VAL A 54 11.78 16.38 -6.09
C VAL A 54 10.68 15.33 -6.29
N PHE A 55 10.57 14.41 -5.32
CA PHE A 55 9.66 13.28 -5.36
C PHE A 55 8.49 13.52 -4.39
N ALA A 56 7.36 13.95 -4.92
CA ALA A 56 6.14 14.16 -4.18
C ALA A 56 5.31 12.87 -4.12
N ILE A 57 4.65 12.62 -2.98
CA ILE A 57 3.77 11.46 -2.81
C ILE A 57 2.49 11.84 -2.06
N GLY A 58 1.43 11.08 -2.30
CA GLY A 58 0.23 11.11 -1.46
C GLY A 58 -1.05 11.47 -2.22
N SER A 59 -2.01 11.98 -1.45
CA SER A 59 -3.27 12.54 -1.94
C SER A 59 -3.03 13.87 -2.65
N TYR A 60 -3.86 14.17 -3.63
CA TYR A 60 -3.86 15.44 -4.35
C TYR A 60 -5.21 16.17 -4.24
N LEU A 61 -6.05 15.81 -3.26
CA LEU A 61 -7.32 16.48 -3.01
C LEU A 61 -7.17 17.95 -2.55
N PRO A 62 -8.13 18.83 -2.90
CA PRO A 62 -8.06 20.27 -2.65
C PRO A 62 -7.86 20.71 -1.21
N GLU A 63 -8.50 20.02 -0.27
CA GLU A 63 -8.48 20.33 1.16
C GLU A 63 -7.20 19.82 1.83
N SER A 64 -6.46 18.96 1.13
CA SER A 64 -5.33 18.23 1.70
C SER A 64 -4.01 18.92 1.36
N THR A 65 -3.72 19.17 0.07
CA THR A 65 -2.35 19.51 -0.35
C THR A 65 -2.29 20.39 -1.62
N TYR A 66 -1.33 21.31 -1.68
CA TYR A 66 -1.00 22.13 -2.86
C TYR A 66 0.50 22.01 -3.19
N PHE A 67 0.81 21.49 -4.39
CA PHE A 67 2.18 21.24 -4.84
C PHE A 67 2.74 22.33 -5.78
N GLY A 68 1.92 23.30 -6.20
CA GLY A 68 2.35 24.29 -7.21
C GLY A 68 3.56 25.13 -6.79
N GLU A 69 3.69 25.47 -5.50
CA GLU A 69 4.91 26.15 -5.01
C GLU A 69 6.15 25.25 -5.04
N VAL A 70 5.99 23.98 -4.67
CA VAL A 70 7.06 22.98 -4.73
C VAL A 70 7.56 22.79 -6.15
N CYS A 71 6.65 22.59 -7.11
CA CYS A 71 7.02 22.41 -8.51
C CYS A 71 7.65 23.68 -9.10
N ARG A 72 7.16 24.87 -8.72
CA ARG A 72 7.77 26.14 -9.14
C ARG A 72 9.21 26.29 -8.65
N GLU A 73 9.49 26.02 -7.37
CA GLU A 73 10.86 26.12 -6.86
C GLU A 73 11.77 25.02 -7.44
N ALA A 74 11.24 23.81 -7.67
CA ALA A 74 11.96 22.74 -8.33
C ALA A 74 12.39 23.12 -9.76
N LYS A 75 11.47 23.69 -10.55
CA LYS A 75 11.71 24.12 -11.93
C LYS A 75 12.80 25.21 -12.00
N LYS A 76 12.85 26.15 -11.06
CA LYS A 76 13.88 27.21 -11.01
C LYS A 76 15.31 26.68 -10.91
N ILE A 77 15.49 25.51 -10.29
CA ILE A 77 16.81 24.89 -10.11
C ILE A 77 17.07 23.76 -11.12
N GLY A 78 16.13 23.49 -12.03
CA GLY A 78 16.22 22.41 -13.00
C GLY A 78 16.08 21.01 -12.39
N ALA A 79 15.41 20.88 -11.24
CA ALA A 79 15.15 19.59 -10.62
C ALA A 79 14.02 18.85 -11.34
N ILE A 80 14.16 17.53 -11.48
CA ILE A 80 13.12 16.65 -12.02
C ILE A 80 12.00 16.53 -10.98
N THR A 81 10.76 16.77 -11.40
CA THR A 81 9.58 16.67 -10.55
C THR A 81 8.82 15.39 -10.82
N VAL A 82 8.65 14.58 -9.78
CA VAL A 82 7.95 13.29 -9.85
C VAL A 82 6.83 13.26 -8.83
N PHE A 83 5.66 12.75 -9.21
CA PHE A 83 4.55 12.52 -8.30
C PHE A 83 4.18 11.04 -8.22
N TRP A 84 4.07 10.47 -7.02
CA TRP A 84 3.46 9.16 -6.80
C TRP A 84 2.06 9.31 -6.18
N ALA A 85 1.05 9.12 -7.02
CA ALA A 85 -0.36 9.11 -6.65
C ALA A 85 -0.72 7.81 -5.93
N THR A 86 -0.63 7.84 -4.60
CA THR A 86 -0.85 6.66 -3.73
C THR A 86 -2.32 6.42 -3.38
N GLU A 87 -3.20 7.35 -3.76
CA GLU A 87 -4.65 7.25 -3.58
C GLU A 87 -5.39 6.99 -4.91
N ASP A 88 -4.68 6.72 -6.01
CA ASP A 88 -5.33 6.27 -7.23
C ASP A 88 -5.99 4.89 -7.03
N PRO A 89 -7.16 4.64 -7.65
CA PRO A 89 -7.93 5.52 -8.52
C PRO A 89 -8.98 6.35 -7.74
N TYR A 90 -8.94 6.39 -6.40
CA TYR A 90 -9.98 6.99 -5.57
C TYR A 90 -10.13 8.50 -5.74
N GLU A 91 -9.06 9.16 -6.18
CA GLU A 91 -8.98 10.61 -6.35
C GLU A 91 -8.90 11.04 -7.81
N GLN A 92 -9.07 10.12 -8.77
CA GLN A 92 -8.77 10.33 -10.19
C GLN A 92 -9.38 11.60 -10.80
N ASP A 93 -10.59 12.00 -10.39
CA ASP A 93 -11.27 13.19 -10.92
C ASP A 93 -10.53 14.50 -10.55
N ALA A 94 -9.67 14.47 -9.52
CA ALA A 94 -8.84 15.58 -9.08
C ALA A 94 -7.43 15.61 -9.72
N ASN A 95 -7.13 14.70 -10.66
CA ASN A 95 -5.77 14.55 -11.21
C ASN A 95 -5.23 15.79 -11.92
N TYR A 96 -6.11 16.70 -12.37
CA TYR A 96 -5.76 18.00 -12.96
C TYR A 96 -4.87 18.87 -12.06
N ARG A 97 -4.84 18.58 -10.75
CA ARG A 97 -4.00 19.28 -9.77
C ARG A 97 -2.53 18.87 -9.78
N ILE A 98 -2.22 17.71 -10.35
CA ILE A 98 -0.85 17.20 -10.49
C ILE A 98 -0.45 17.04 -11.96
N ALA A 99 -1.44 16.97 -12.86
CA ALA A 99 -1.26 16.67 -14.27
C ALA A 99 -0.42 17.69 -15.05
N ASP A 100 -0.28 18.94 -14.60
CA ASP A 100 0.57 19.92 -15.30
C ASP A 100 1.78 20.38 -14.46
N ASP A 101 1.80 20.01 -13.18
CA ASP A 101 2.79 20.48 -12.23
C ASP A 101 4.05 19.60 -12.21
N PHE A 102 3.92 18.31 -12.53
CA PHE A 102 5.00 17.31 -12.45
C PHE A 102 5.44 16.80 -13.82
N ASP A 103 6.72 16.50 -13.97
CA ASP A 103 7.30 15.95 -15.21
C ASP A 103 6.86 14.49 -15.41
N VAL A 104 6.83 13.69 -14.33
CA VAL A 104 6.46 12.27 -14.36
C VAL A 104 5.44 11.95 -13.25
N ILE A 105 4.42 11.17 -13.59
CA ILE A 105 3.42 10.68 -12.63
C ILE A 105 3.48 9.16 -12.54
N PHE A 106 3.50 8.65 -11.31
CA PHE A 106 3.33 7.26 -10.98
C PHE A 106 1.98 7.06 -10.31
N SER A 107 1.11 6.25 -10.91
CA SER A 107 -0.16 5.85 -10.29
C SER A 107 0.03 4.53 -9.56
N CYS A 108 -0.47 4.42 -8.33
CA CYS A 108 -0.46 3.14 -7.61
C CYS A 108 -1.45 2.10 -8.13
N ASP A 109 -2.33 2.49 -9.06
CA ASP A 109 -3.35 1.62 -9.61
C ASP A 109 -3.18 1.40 -11.12
N ARG A 110 -3.24 0.13 -11.52
CA ARG A 110 -3.06 -0.29 -12.89
C ARG A 110 -4.21 0.12 -13.80
N TRP A 111 -5.42 0.35 -13.30
CA TRP A 111 -6.49 0.86 -14.16
C TRP A 111 -6.48 2.38 -14.17
N GLY A 112 -6.29 3.01 -13.00
CA GLY A 112 -6.19 4.45 -12.79
C GLY A 112 -5.19 5.13 -13.72
N HIS A 113 -3.99 4.56 -13.91
CA HIS A 113 -2.98 5.18 -14.79
C HIS A 113 -3.45 5.39 -16.24
N ASN A 114 -4.39 4.58 -16.76
CA ASN A 114 -4.90 4.72 -18.13
C ASN A 114 -5.84 5.92 -18.31
N PHE A 115 -6.25 6.58 -17.22
CA PHE A 115 -7.21 7.69 -17.24
C PHE A 115 -6.53 9.07 -17.14
N TYR A 116 -5.21 9.12 -17.29
CA TYR A 116 -4.47 10.37 -17.46
C TYR A 116 -4.39 10.73 -18.94
N LEU A 117 -4.71 11.98 -19.29
CA LEU A 117 -4.68 12.49 -20.66
C LEU A 117 -3.36 13.23 -20.95
N ARG A 118 -2.24 12.58 -20.63
CA ARG A 118 -0.88 13.13 -20.82
C ARG A 118 0.15 12.00 -20.93
N ASP A 119 1.33 12.37 -21.40
CA ASP A 119 2.49 11.47 -21.45
C ASP A 119 3.18 11.34 -20.08
N HIS A 120 4.09 10.37 -20.01
CA HIS A 120 4.92 10.06 -18.84
C HIS A 120 4.13 9.74 -17.56
N VAL A 121 3.08 8.93 -17.72
CA VAL A 121 2.30 8.37 -16.62
C VAL A 121 2.48 6.86 -16.58
N TYR A 122 2.93 6.35 -15.45
CA TYR A 122 3.30 4.94 -15.30
C TYR A 122 2.60 4.30 -14.11
N HIS A 123 2.29 3.02 -14.22
CA HIS A 123 1.82 2.25 -13.08
C HIS A 123 2.98 1.81 -12.18
N LEU A 124 2.92 2.19 -10.90
CA LEU A 124 3.87 1.80 -9.87
C LEU A 124 3.14 1.40 -8.58
N PRO A 125 2.99 0.08 -8.31
CA PRO A 125 2.23 -0.39 -7.17
C PRO A 125 2.98 -0.11 -5.87
N LEU A 126 2.25 0.09 -4.78
CA LEU A 126 2.85 0.16 -3.44
C LEU A 126 3.54 -1.17 -3.08
N ALA A 127 4.30 -1.16 -1.97
CA ALA A 127 5.21 -2.24 -1.64
C ALA A 127 5.43 -2.39 -0.13
N ALA A 128 6.31 -3.32 0.26
CA ALA A 128 6.78 -3.45 1.64
C ALA A 128 8.09 -2.69 1.89
N SER A 129 8.29 -2.19 3.12
CA SER A 129 9.63 -1.82 3.62
C SER A 129 10.27 -3.03 4.30
N ARG A 130 11.52 -3.33 3.93
CA ARG A 130 12.32 -4.36 4.62
C ARG A 130 12.60 -3.97 6.07
N LYS A 131 12.84 -2.68 6.33
CA LYS A 131 13.17 -2.18 7.66
C LYS A 131 11.97 -2.22 8.61
N LEU A 132 10.77 -1.90 8.10
CA LEU A 132 9.61 -1.66 8.95
C LEU A 132 8.56 -2.78 8.95
N HIS A 133 8.56 -3.67 7.96
CA HIS A 133 7.55 -4.74 7.84
C HIS A 133 8.13 -6.14 7.95
N TYR A 134 9.43 -6.33 7.74
CA TYR A 134 10.02 -7.65 7.82
C TYR A 134 9.93 -8.20 9.25
N ALA A 135 9.54 -9.46 9.36
CA ALA A 135 9.66 -10.24 10.57
C ALA A 135 10.10 -11.66 10.21
N PRO A 136 10.98 -12.29 11.02
CA PRO A 136 11.36 -13.67 10.79
C PRO A 136 10.14 -14.59 10.86
N LEU A 137 10.20 -15.72 10.17
CA LEU A 137 9.16 -16.75 10.27
C LEU A 137 9.21 -17.37 11.68
N THR A 138 8.10 -17.31 12.40
CA THR A 138 7.93 -17.91 13.73
C THR A 138 7.28 -19.29 13.66
N GLY A 139 7.44 -20.06 14.73
CA GLY A 139 6.81 -21.37 14.87
C GLY A 139 5.30 -21.27 15.10
N GLU A 140 4.57 -22.35 14.78
CA GLU A 140 3.11 -22.39 14.88
C GLU A 140 2.58 -22.21 16.31
N ALA A 141 3.34 -22.59 17.33
CA ALA A 141 2.92 -22.55 18.73
C ALA A 141 2.52 -21.14 19.23
N GLU A 142 2.91 -20.08 18.52
CA GLU A 142 2.65 -18.68 18.87
C GLU A 142 1.37 -18.12 18.22
N ARG A 143 0.73 -18.86 17.31
CA ARG A 143 -0.43 -18.39 16.53
C ARG A 143 -1.76 -18.62 17.26
N SER A 144 -2.05 -17.69 18.18
CA SER A 144 -3.28 -17.72 19.00
C SER A 144 -4.56 -17.23 18.29
N ILE A 145 -4.45 -16.44 17.22
CA ILE A 145 -5.59 -15.84 16.50
C ILE A 145 -5.89 -16.69 15.28
N ASP A 146 -7.14 -17.15 15.11
CA ASP A 146 -7.50 -17.96 13.96
C ASP A 146 -7.60 -17.10 12.69
N VAL A 147 -8.28 -15.96 12.78
CA VAL A 147 -8.47 -15.03 11.65
C VAL A 147 -8.29 -13.58 12.11
N LEU A 148 -7.41 -12.85 11.43
CA LEU A 148 -7.16 -11.42 11.64
C LEU A 148 -7.57 -10.61 10.42
N PHE A 149 -8.20 -9.46 10.67
CA PHE A 149 -8.28 -8.36 9.71
C PHE A 149 -7.94 -7.05 10.42
N CYS A 150 -7.16 -6.17 9.78
CA CYS A 150 -6.90 -4.82 10.28
C CYS A 150 -7.14 -3.79 9.19
N GLY A 151 -8.10 -2.89 9.41
CA GLY A 151 -8.45 -1.83 8.48
C GLY A 151 -9.80 -1.19 8.78
N VAL A 152 -10.08 -0.04 8.16
CA VAL A 152 -11.37 0.66 8.33
C VAL A 152 -12.53 -0.18 7.80
N ALA A 153 -13.65 -0.18 8.53
CA ALA A 153 -14.88 -0.90 8.21
C ALA A 153 -15.71 -0.17 7.14
N PHE A 154 -15.15 -0.03 5.94
CA PHE A 154 -15.92 0.47 4.79
C PHE A 154 -17.11 -0.44 4.49
N THR A 155 -18.19 0.11 3.91
CA THR A 155 -19.42 -0.64 3.62
C THR A 155 -19.14 -1.93 2.87
N SER A 156 -18.31 -1.88 1.82
CA SER A 156 -17.88 -3.06 1.05
C SER A 156 -17.24 -4.15 1.91
N ARG A 157 -16.40 -3.78 2.88
CA ARG A 157 -15.78 -4.73 3.83
C ARG A 157 -16.78 -5.26 4.84
N LYS A 158 -17.68 -4.41 5.35
CA LYS A 158 -18.75 -4.84 6.25
C LYS A 158 -19.63 -5.89 5.59
N ASP A 159 -19.96 -5.72 4.31
CA ASP A 159 -20.80 -6.67 3.59
C ASP A 159 -20.11 -8.01 3.36
N ILE A 160 -18.83 -8.00 2.97
CA ILE A 160 -18.01 -9.23 2.90
C ILE A 160 -18.00 -9.93 4.27
N VAL A 161 -17.66 -9.21 5.34
CA VAL A 161 -17.57 -9.77 6.69
C VAL A 161 -18.93 -10.30 7.18
N ARG A 162 -20.06 -9.63 6.87
CA ARG A 162 -21.41 -10.14 7.16
C ARG A 162 -21.68 -11.46 6.46
N THR A 163 -21.29 -11.59 5.19
CA THR A 163 -21.42 -12.85 4.43
C THR A 163 -20.56 -13.98 5.03
N LEU A 164 -19.36 -13.67 5.52
CA LEU A 164 -18.46 -14.65 6.15
C LEU A 164 -18.81 -14.97 7.61
N MET A 165 -19.69 -14.18 8.24
CA MET A 165 -20.00 -14.23 9.66
C MET A 165 -20.40 -15.62 10.21
N PRO A 166 -21.18 -16.46 9.50
CA PRO A 166 -21.51 -17.81 9.99
C PRO A 166 -20.28 -18.67 10.30
N THR A 167 -19.19 -18.46 9.57
CA THR A 167 -17.92 -19.16 9.76
C THR A 167 -17.04 -18.43 10.77
N LEU A 168 -16.95 -17.10 10.67
CA LEU A 168 -16.13 -16.28 11.58
C LEU A 168 -16.55 -16.40 13.05
N ARG A 169 -17.84 -16.56 13.35
CA ARG A 169 -18.34 -16.72 14.74
C ARG A 169 -17.88 -18.00 15.43
N GLN A 170 -17.36 -18.97 14.68
CA GLN A 170 -16.87 -20.25 15.21
C GLN A 170 -15.35 -20.20 15.49
N LEU A 171 -14.70 -19.07 15.22
CA LEU A 171 -13.24 -18.92 15.24
C LEU A 171 -12.83 -17.86 16.26
N ASN A 172 -11.59 -17.94 16.74
CA ASN A 172 -10.98 -16.85 17.51
C ASN A 172 -10.58 -15.71 16.56
N VAL A 173 -11.52 -14.80 16.29
CA VAL A 173 -11.31 -13.69 15.36
C VAL A 173 -10.81 -12.42 16.05
N ARG A 174 -10.00 -11.66 15.31
CA ARG A 174 -9.59 -10.29 15.62
C ARG A 174 -9.81 -9.42 14.38
N ILE A 175 -10.88 -8.65 14.37
CA ILE A 175 -11.19 -7.72 13.27
C ILE A 175 -11.13 -6.30 13.84
N ILE A 176 -10.09 -5.57 13.46
CA ILE A 176 -9.68 -4.34 14.16
C ILE A 176 -9.64 -3.15 13.20
N GLY A 177 -10.17 -2.01 13.66
CA GLY A 177 -10.13 -0.74 12.97
C GLY A 177 -11.44 0.04 13.10
N PRO A 178 -11.45 1.33 12.74
CA PRO A 178 -12.64 2.17 12.91
C PRO A 178 -13.89 1.60 12.21
N GLY A 179 -14.99 1.48 12.96
CA GLY A 179 -16.32 1.08 12.50
C GLY A 179 -16.65 -0.41 12.64
N TRP A 180 -15.79 -1.21 13.28
CA TRP A 180 -16.01 -2.64 13.52
C TRP A 180 -16.67 -2.95 14.87
N GLY A 181 -16.60 -2.06 15.86
CA GLY A 181 -17.05 -2.34 17.23
C GLY A 181 -18.51 -2.81 17.35
N GLU A 182 -19.38 -2.39 16.42
CA GLU A 182 -20.79 -2.80 16.37
C GLU A 182 -21.01 -4.31 16.11
N PHE A 183 -19.99 -5.04 15.65
CA PHE A 183 -20.08 -6.47 15.31
C PHE A 183 -19.89 -7.40 16.53
N GLY A 184 -19.53 -6.85 17.70
CA GLY A 184 -19.45 -7.58 18.96
C GLY A 184 -18.11 -8.29 19.20
N ILE A 185 -18.16 -9.46 19.83
CA ILE A 185 -16.97 -10.18 20.31
C ILE A 185 -16.01 -10.50 19.14
N GLY A 186 -14.74 -10.17 19.33
CA GLY A 186 -13.69 -10.35 18.32
C GLY A 186 -13.52 -9.16 17.37
N PHE A 187 -14.37 -8.14 17.48
CA PHE A 187 -14.30 -6.91 16.71
C PHE A 187 -13.91 -5.72 17.60
N SER A 188 -13.17 -4.76 17.05
CA SER A 188 -12.69 -3.60 17.82
C SER A 188 -12.51 -2.36 16.95
N ASP A 189 -12.87 -1.19 17.47
CA ASP A 189 -12.60 0.11 16.85
C ASP A 189 -11.18 0.64 17.11
N ALA A 190 -10.31 -0.17 17.73
CA ALA A 190 -8.96 0.24 18.06
C ALA A 190 -8.16 0.66 16.81
N ARG A 191 -7.32 1.68 16.98
CA ARG A 191 -6.26 2.03 16.04
C ARG A 191 -5.01 1.27 16.44
N ILE A 192 -4.43 0.56 15.48
CA ILE A 192 -3.27 -0.30 15.69
C ILE A 192 -2.05 0.36 15.11
N GLU A 193 -1.02 0.50 15.93
CA GLU A 193 0.29 0.99 15.50
C GLU A 193 1.03 -0.06 14.68
N LYS A 194 2.03 0.37 13.92
CA LYS A 194 2.70 -0.48 12.93
C LYS A 194 3.36 -1.73 13.51
N ASN A 195 4.11 -1.56 14.60
CA ASN A 195 4.76 -2.66 15.32
C ASN A 195 3.73 -3.65 15.86
N GLN A 196 2.64 -3.15 16.44
CA GLN A 196 1.53 -3.97 16.91
C GLN A 196 0.87 -4.75 15.77
N LEU A 197 0.78 -4.18 14.57
CA LEU A 197 0.23 -4.90 13.43
C LEU A 197 1.13 -6.06 12.98
N VAL A 198 2.46 -5.87 12.97
CA VAL A 198 3.41 -6.95 12.67
C VAL A 198 3.30 -8.06 13.72
N GLU A 199 3.18 -7.72 15.00
CA GLU A 199 2.93 -8.69 16.07
C GLU A 199 1.61 -9.44 15.88
N LEU A 200 0.54 -8.75 15.49
CA LEU A 200 -0.75 -9.38 15.19
C LEU A 200 -0.64 -10.34 14.01
N TYR A 201 0.09 -9.98 12.95
CA TYR A 201 0.35 -10.88 11.82
C TYR A 201 1.06 -12.16 12.26
N GLN A 202 2.10 -12.04 13.09
CA GLN A 202 2.86 -13.17 13.61
C GLN A 202 2.00 -14.08 14.51
N ARG A 203 1.03 -13.51 15.24
CA ARG A 203 0.11 -14.25 16.12
C ARG A 203 -1.11 -14.85 15.41
N SER A 204 -1.26 -14.64 14.10
CA SER A 204 -2.45 -15.02 13.35
C SER A 204 -2.21 -16.21 12.44
N LYS A 205 -3.12 -17.18 12.44
CA LYS A 205 -3.10 -18.31 11.50
C LYS A 205 -3.49 -17.87 10.10
N ILE A 206 -4.51 -17.02 9.98
CA ILE A 206 -5.00 -16.50 8.71
C ILE A 206 -5.14 -14.99 8.81
N VAL A 207 -4.53 -14.25 7.89
CA VAL A 207 -4.79 -12.83 7.68
C VAL A 207 -5.73 -12.68 6.51
N LEU A 208 -6.92 -12.15 6.77
CA LEU A 208 -7.84 -11.72 5.73
C LEU A 208 -7.28 -10.47 5.07
N ASN A 209 -7.13 -10.52 3.76
CA ASN A 209 -6.79 -9.37 2.96
C ASN A 209 -8.01 -8.95 2.15
N LEU A 210 -8.64 -7.86 2.58
CA LEU A 210 -9.84 -7.32 1.96
C LEU A 210 -9.49 -6.02 1.23
N GLY A 211 -9.77 -6.02 -0.07
CA GLY A 211 -9.68 -4.83 -0.90
C GLY A 211 -10.47 -3.65 -0.33
N ARG A 212 -10.16 -2.46 -0.83
CA ARG A 212 -10.93 -1.25 -0.57
C ARG A 212 -11.75 -1.02 -1.83
N SER A 213 -13.08 -0.96 -1.70
CA SER A 213 -13.94 -0.42 -2.74
C SER A 213 -14.60 0.83 -2.19
N LEU A 214 -14.20 1.98 -2.71
CA LEU A 214 -14.64 3.32 -2.34
C LEU A 214 -14.61 4.24 -3.56
N HIS A 215 -15.45 5.29 -3.56
CA HIS A 215 -15.50 6.31 -4.60
C HIS A 215 -15.54 7.71 -3.94
N PHE A 216 -14.38 8.25 -3.55
CA PHE A 216 -14.32 9.61 -2.97
C PHE A 216 -14.40 10.67 -4.07
N GLU A 217 -13.42 10.71 -4.97
CA GLU A 217 -13.36 11.57 -6.16
C GLU A 217 -13.02 10.73 -7.40
N ASN A 218 -13.84 9.70 -7.61
CA ASN A 218 -13.81 8.78 -8.74
C ASN A 218 -15.24 8.52 -9.19
N LYS A 219 -15.93 9.58 -9.59
CA LYS A 219 -17.35 9.62 -9.94
C LYS A 219 -17.54 9.63 -11.45
N ARG A 220 -16.61 10.23 -12.19
CA ARG A 220 -16.71 10.36 -13.66
C ARG A 220 -16.64 9.01 -14.37
N PHE A 221 -15.67 8.19 -14.00
CA PHE A 221 -15.40 6.90 -14.66
C PHE A 221 -15.67 5.69 -13.76
N MET A 222 -15.88 5.90 -12.46
CA MET A 222 -16.13 4.83 -11.47
C MET A 222 -15.11 3.69 -11.60
N ILE A 223 -13.83 4.05 -11.72
CA ILE A 223 -12.74 3.10 -11.95
C ILE A 223 -12.68 2.15 -10.76
N ALA A 224 -12.83 0.85 -11.01
CA ALA A 224 -12.65 -0.12 -9.94
C ALA A 224 -11.16 -0.21 -9.59
N PRO A 225 -10.79 -0.12 -8.30
CA PRO A 225 -9.41 -0.35 -7.88
C PRO A 225 -9.01 -1.78 -8.22
N SER A 226 -7.85 -1.90 -8.84
CA SER A 226 -7.36 -3.12 -9.48
C SER A 226 -6.13 -3.67 -8.77
N THR A 227 -5.22 -2.79 -8.35
CA THR A 227 -3.94 -3.18 -7.77
C THR A 227 -4.08 -3.53 -6.27
N PRO A 228 -3.44 -4.63 -5.79
CA PRO A 228 -3.44 -4.97 -4.38
C PRO A 228 -2.89 -3.83 -3.51
N GLY A 229 -3.60 -3.52 -2.43
CA GLY A 229 -3.14 -2.52 -1.48
C GLY A 229 -1.83 -2.90 -0.77
N PRO A 230 -1.15 -1.92 -0.15
CA PRO A 230 0.18 -2.12 0.44
C PRO A 230 0.19 -3.27 1.46
N ARG A 231 -0.87 -3.39 2.27
CA ARG A 231 -1.08 -4.44 3.27
C ARG A 231 -0.83 -5.87 2.75
N THR A 232 -1.02 -6.11 1.46
CA THR A 232 -0.71 -7.40 0.81
C THR A 232 0.77 -7.73 0.88
N PHE A 233 1.60 -6.75 0.53
CA PHE A 233 3.06 -6.87 0.56
C PHE A 233 3.57 -6.79 2.00
N GLU A 234 2.99 -5.93 2.84
CA GLU A 234 3.40 -5.77 4.24
C GLU A 234 3.17 -7.04 5.05
N ALA A 235 1.99 -7.67 4.93
CA ALA A 235 1.68 -8.92 5.62
C ALA A 235 2.56 -10.08 5.13
N ALA A 236 2.87 -10.13 3.83
CA ALA A 236 3.79 -11.14 3.29
C ALA A 236 5.22 -10.93 3.80
N ALA A 237 5.73 -9.70 3.80
CA ALA A 237 7.03 -9.36 4.39
C ALA A 237 7.08 -9.71 5.89
N ALA A 238 5.96 -9.55 6.60
CA ALA A 238 5.81 -9.89 8.00
C ALA A 238 5.58 -11.39 8.27
N GLY A 239 5.68 -12.29 7.28
CA GLY A 239 5.54 -13.73 7.51
C GLY A 239 4.13 -14.16 7.91
N ALA A 240 3.11 -13.49 7.37
CA ALA A 240 1.71 -13.83 7.59
C ALA A 240 1.15 -14.68 6.45
N PHE A 241 0.45 -15.77 6.79
CA PHE A 241 -0.37 -16.50 5.82
C PHE A 241 -1.61 -15.67 5.50
N GLN A 242 -1.85 -15.42 4.22
CA GLN A 242 -2.93 -14.56 3.75
C GLN A 242 -3.98 -15.33 2.97
N ILE A 243 -5.24 -14.92 3.12
CA ILE A 243 -6.32 -15.27 2.20
C ILE A 243 -6.87 -13.94 1.64
N PHE A 244 -6.81 -13.79 0.32
CA PHE A 244 -7.16 -12.55 -0.37
C PHE A 244 -8.59 -12.60 -0.93
N HIS A 245 -9.40 -11.59 -0.63
CA HIS A 245 -10.69 -11.40 -1.30
C HIS A 245 -10.45 -10.85 -2.70
N GLU A 246 -10.69 -11.65 -3.73
CA GLU A 246 -10.35 -11.34 -5.11
C GLU A 246 -11.60 -10.92 -5.89
N ASP A 247 -11.68 -9.62 -6.18
CA ASP A 247 -12.66 -9.03 -7.11
C ASP A 247 -12.08 -8.88 -8.54
N THR A 248 -10.75 -8.89 -8.66
CA THR A 248 -10.01 -8.80 -9.93
C THR A 248 -8.87 -9.80 -9.93
N TYR A 249 -8.53 -10.37 -11.10
CA TYR A 249 -7.40 -11.32 -11.22
C TYR A 249 -6.00 -10.68 -11.08
N GLU A 250 -5.92 -9.42 -10.66
CA GLU A 250 -4.67 -8.65 -10.67
C GLU A 250 -3.66 -9.14 -9.63
N LEU A 251 -4.10 -9.74 -8.51
CA LEU A 251 -3.21 -10.37 -7.53
C LEU A 251 -2.24 -11.36 -8.19
N ARG A 252 -2.67 -12.05 -9.24
CA ARG A 252 -1.89 -13.07 -9.95
C ARG A 252 -0.70 -12.51 -10.73
N ARG A 253 -0.60 -11.19 -10.88
CA ARG A 253 0.59 -10.50 -11.40
C ARG A 253 1.69 -10.34 -10.34
N TYR A 254 1.36 -10.52 -9.06
CA TYR A 254 2.26 -10.34 -7.93
C TYR A 254 2.51 -11.64 -7.17
N TYR A 255 1.49 -12.49 -7.01
CA TYR A 255 1.61 -13.73 -6.27
C TYR A 255 0.87 -14.88 -6.94
N HIS A 256 1.50 -16.05 -6.95
CA HIS A 256 0.85 -17.30 -7.35
C HIS A 256 -0.22 -17.73 -6.34
N ALA A 257 -1.17 -18.55 -6.80
CA ALA A 257 -2.25 -19.07 -5.94
C ALA A 257 -1.73 -19.92 -4.76
N LYS A 258 -0.55 -20.53 -4.90
CA LYS A 258 0.12 -21.28 -3.81
C LYS A 258 0.75 -20.38 -2.74
N GLU A 259 1.05 -19.13 -3.08
CA GLU A 259 1.66 -18.15 -2.16
C GLU A 259 0.56 -17.39 -1.41
N ILE A 260 -0.42 -16.87 -2.16
CA ILE A 260 -1.59 -16.18 -1.60
C ILE A 260 -2.85 -16.74 -2.27
N PRO A 261 -3.57 -17.67 -1.62
CA PRO A 261 -4.86 -18.14 -2.09
C PRO A 261 -5.91 -17.03 -2.03
N SER A 262 -6.91 -17.12 -2.91
CA SER A 262 -7.99 -16.13 -3.00
C SER A 262 -9.38 -16.77 -2.91
N PHE A 263 -10.36 -15.96 -2.52
CA PHE A 263 -11.77 -16.30 -2.50
C PHE A 263 -12.61 -15.15 -3.05
N SER A 264 -13.75 -15.46 -3.66
CA SER A 264 -14.73 -14.46 -4.15
C SER A 264 -16.09 -14.59 -3.48
N ASN A 265 -16.31 -15.67 -2.71
CA ASN A 265 -17.58 -15.97 -2.08
C ASN A 265 -17.38 -16.81 -0.80
N LYS A 266 -18.47 -16.98 -0.04
CA LYS A 266 -18.46 -17.70 1.23
C LYS A 266 -18.00 -19.16 1.09
N ARG A 267 -18.44 -19.86 0.04
CA ARG A 267 -18.11 -21.28 -0.15
C ARG A 267 -16.60 -21.46 -0.32
N ASP A 268 -15.97 -20.59 -1.10
CA ASP A 268 -14.52 -20.61 -1.30
C ASP A 268 -13.79 -20.28 0.00
N PHE A 269 -14.25 -19.26 0.72
CA PHE A 269 -13.70 -18.90 2.04
C PHE A 269 -13.77 -20.08 3.02
N ASP A 270 -14.93 -20.73 3.13
CA ASP A 270 -15.13 -21.88 4.02
C ASP A 270 -14.19 -23.02 3.65
N GLY A 271 -14.03 -23.31 2.35
CA GLY A 271 -13.10 -24.31 1.86
C GLY A 271 -11.65 -23.99 2.22
N LEU A 272 -11.22 -22.74 2.07
CA LEU A 272 -9.87 -22.30 2.46
C LEU A 272 -9.65 -22.36 3.96
N VAL A 273 -10.63 -21.94 4.77
CA VAL A 273 -10.55 -22.06 6.24
C VAL A 273 -10.42 -23.53 6.64
N GLN A 274 -11.26 -24.42 6.11
CA GLN A 274 -11.16 -25.86 6.40
C GLN A 274 -9.81 -26.44 5.99
N HIS A 275 -9.29 -26.02 4.83
CA HIS A 275 -8.04 -26.54 4.28
C HIS A 275 -6.81 -26.08 5.07
N TYR A 276 -6.78 -24.80 5.46
CA TYR A 276 -5.59 -24.18 6.02
C TYR A 276 -5.63 -24.06 7.54
N LEU A 277 -6.76 -23.86 8.22
CA LEU A 277 -6.82 -23.51 9.64
C LEU A 277 -6.17 -24.53 10.59
N HIS A 278 -6.21 -25.83 10.24
CA HIS A 278 -5.58 -26.90 11.03
C HIS A 278 -4.33 -27.49 10.35
N ASN A 279 -3.86 -26.89 9.25
CA ASN A 279 -2.71 -27.36 8.51
C ASN A 279 -1.54 -26.36 8.56
N ALA A 280 -0.79 -26.42 9.66
CA ALA A 280 0.36 -25.54 9.91
C ALA A 280 1.42 -25.62 8.82
N GLN A 281 1.71 -26.83 8.32
CA GLN A 281 2.72 -27.03 7.28
C GLN A 281 2.36 -26.29 5.99
N LYS A 282 1.11 -26.44 5.52
CA LYS A 282 0.66 -25.73 4.31
C LYS A 282 0.71 -24.22 4.45
N ARG A 283 0.35 -23.69 5.63
CA ARG A 283 0.47 -22.26 5.91
C ARG A 283 1.93 -21.82 5.93
N ALA A 284 2.81 -22.58 6.57
CA ALA A 284 4.24 -22.27 6.64
C ALA A 284 4.88 -22.25 5.25
N ASP A 285 4.55 -23.22 4.39
CA ASP A 285 5.06 -23.29 3.02
C ASP A 285 4.58 -22.11 2.16
N ALA A 286 3.28 -21.79 2.21
CA ALA A 286 2.71 -20.65 1.49
C ALA A 286 3.32 -19.31 1.98
N THR A 287 3.42 -19.14 3.30
CA THR A 287 3.98 -17.94 3.93
C THR A 287 5.45 -17.74 3.56
N ARG A 288 6.26 -18.80 3.61
CA ARG A 288 7.67 -18.74 3.20
C ARG A 288 7.81 -18.29 1.76
N CYS A 289 7.06 -18.91 0.85
CA CYS A 289 7.11 -18.55 -0.57
C CYS A 289 6.65 -17.10 -0.81
N ALA A 290 5.58 -16.66 -0.15
CA ALA A 290 5.09 -15.29 -0.26
C ALA A 290 6.12 -14.28 0.28
N GLN A 291 6.71 -14.52 1.46
CA GLN A 291 7.71 -13.64 2.06
C GLN A 291 8.98 -13.55 1.20
N GLU A 292 9.49 -14.69 0.72
CA GLU A 292 10.65 -14.74 -0.18
C GLU A 292 10.40 -13.93 -1.44
N ARG A 293 9.23 -14.11 -2.09
CA ARG A 293 8.83 -13.31 -3.26
C ARG A 293 8.75 -11.82 -2.93
N THR A 294 8.12 -11.43 -1.81
CA THR A 294 8.02 -10.02 -1.43
C THR A 294 9.40 -9.38 -1.28
N LEU A 295 10.33 -10.06 -0.61
CA LEU A 295 11.67 -9.56 -0.38
C LEU A 295 12.51 -9.51 -1.66
N ALA A 296 12.23 -10.40 -2.63
CA ALA A 296 12.92 -10.45 -3.91
C ALA A 296 12.36 -9.48 -4.96
N GLU A 297 11.07 -9.12 -4.90
CA GLU A 297 10.39 -8.44 -6.02
C GLU A 297 9.49 -7.26 -5.61
N HIS A 298 9.06 -7.16 -4.35
CA HIS A 298 7.98 -6.27 -3.93
C HIS A 298 8.30 -5.42 -2.70
N THR A 299 9.52 -4.88 -2.68
CA THR A 299 9.94 -3.88 -1.69
C THR A 299 9.98 -2.47 -2.28
N TYR A 300 9.90 -1.44 -1.44
CA TYR A 300 10.04 -0.05 -1.91
C TYR A 300 11.39 0.21 -2.60
N GLY A 301 12.47 -0.46 -2.20
CA GLY A 301 13.74 -0.41 -2.94
C GLY A 301 13.59 -0.89 -4.40
N HIS A 302 12.79 -1.93 -4.65
CA HIS A 302 12.47 -2.34 -6.03
C HIS A 302 11.66 -1.28 -6.78
N ARG A 303 10.68 -0.65 -6.13
CA ARG A 303 9.88 0.43 -6.73
C ARG A 303 10.74 1.63 -7.08
N VAL A 304 11.67 2.01 -6.21
CA VAL A 304 12.63 3.08 -6.45
C VAL A 304 13.54 2.76 -7.64
N ARG A 305 14.07 1.53 -7.73
CA ARG A 305 14.83 1.10 -8.93
C ARG A 305 13.99 1.19 -10.20
N THR A 306 12.71 0.82 -10.15
CA THR A 306 11.79 0.99 -11.29
C THR A 306 11.60 2.46 -11.65
N VAL A 307 11.41 3.36 -10.68
CA VAL A 307 11.32 4.81 -10.91
C VAL A 307 12.57 5.31 -11.62
N VAL A 308 13.75 5.00 -11.10
CA VAL A 308 15.03 5.44 -11.67
C VAL A 308 15.19 4.95 -13.10
N ASN A 309 14.94 3.66 -13.34
CA ASN A 309 15.03 3.09 -14.69
C ASN A 309 14.10 3.81 -15.68
N ILE A 310 12.88 4.14 -15.28
CA ILE A 310 11.93 4.89 -16.11
C ILE A 310 12.45 6.30 -16.36
N LEU A 311 12.93 7.01 -15.34
CA LEU A 311 13.50 8.35 -15.51
C LEU A 311 14.70 8.36 -16.46
N GLN A 312 15.52 7.31 -16.45
CA GLN A 312 16.65 7.16 -17.37
C GLN A 312 16.19 6.85 -18.80
N GLN A 313 15.24 5.93 -18.98
CA GLN A 313 14.70 5.55 -20.29
C GLN A 313 14.02 6.72 -21.00
N GLU A 314 13.34 7.56 -20.23
CA GLU A 314 12.63 8.75 -20.73
C GLU A 314 13.54 9.98 -20.86
N GLY A 315 14.83 9.86 -20.55
CA GLY A 315 15.81 10.94 -20.71
C GLY A 315 15.74 12.05 -19.65
N PHE A 316 15.01 11.85 -18.56
CA PHE A 316 15.00 12.78 -17.41
C PHE A 316 16.30 12.68 -16.60
N MET A 317 16.94 11.51 -16.57
CA MET A 317 18.14 11.24 -15.78
C MET A 317 19.22 10.57 -16.62
N ALA A 318 20.49 10.85 -16.34
CA ALA A 318 21.61 10.12 -16.94
C ALA A 318 21.63 8.64 -16.47
N ALA A 319 22.08 7.76 -17.36
CA ALA A 319 22.25 6.31 -17.11
C ALA A 319 23.27 6.03 -16.00
#